data_AF-A0AAD0TPN2-F1
#
_entry.id   AF-A0AAD0TPN2-F1
#
_cell.length_a   1.000
_cell.length_b   1.000
_cell.length_c   1.000
_cell.angle_alpha   90.00
_cell.angle_beta   90.00
_cell.angle_gamma   90.00
#
_symmetry.space_group_name_H-M   'P 1'
#
loop_
_entity.id
_entity.type
_entity.pdbx_description
1 polymer ?
#
loop_
_entity_poly.entity_id
_entity_poly.type
_entity_poly.pdbx_seq_one_letter_code
_entity_poly.pdbx_strand_id
1 'polypeptide(L)'
;MIKVYRKTATIKAEQFDGSDEMVDKYELIDAGTMLGTHHSPEVYLTGSGKLCVGDWIATDIDGERWLIADAIFKQTYAELPVIPKEVAGYLEIVRQEETLFGVLDEALAGVSDLSLWIAENQDDFARAWLDGYVVEGKHD
;
A
#
# COMPACT_ATOMS: atom_id res chain seq x y z
N MET A 1 6.26 -16.33 27.59
CA MET A 1 7.13 -15.35 26.91
C MET A 1 6.33 -14.74 25.78
N ILE A 2 6.13 -13.43 25.76
CA ILE A 2 5.40 -12.72 24.70
C ILE A 2 6.43 -12.23 23.68
N LYS A 3 6.18 -12.47 22.40
CA LYS A 3 6.99 -11.98 21.27
C LYS A 3 6.15 -11.00 20.45
N VAL A 4 6.77 -9.94 19.96
CA VAL A 4 6.15 -8.93 19.09
C VAL A 4 6.62 -9.16 17.66
N TYR A 5 5.70 -9.14 16.70
CA TYR A 5 5.97 -9.42 15.29
C TYR A 5 5.48 -8.28 14.41
N ARG A 6 6.18 -8.08 13.29
CA ARG A 6 5.78 -7.20 12.19
C ARG A 6 5.25 -8.07 11.05
N LYS A 7 4.11 -7.70 10.44
CA LYS A 7 3.66 -8.32 9.18
C LYS A 7 4.59 -7.88 8.05
N THR A 8 5.11 -8.83 7.28
CA THR A 8 6.08 -8.59 6.20
C THR A 8 5.44 -8.43 4.83
N ALA A 9 4.24 -8.99 4.62
CA ALA A 9 3.53 -8.88 3.37
C ALA A 9 2.83 -7.51 3.24
N THR A 10 2.92 -6.93 2.05
CA THR A 10 2.13 -5.75 1.65
C THR A 10 0.69 -6.15 1.36
N ILE A 11 -0.19 -5.15 1.35
CA ILE A 11 -1.59 -5.31 0.96
C ILE A 11 -1.92 -4.27 -0.11
N LYS A 12 -2.93 -4.55 -0.92
CA LYS A 12 -3.62 -3.52 -1.71
C LYS A 12 -4.83 -3.05 -0.93
N ALA A 13 -5.13 -1.76 -0.94
CA ALA A 13 -6.29 -1.24 -0.25
C ALA A 13 -6.96 -0.17 -1.11
N GLU A 14 -8.28 -0.21 -1.17
CA GLU A 14 -9.10 0.75 -1.91
C GLU A 14 -10.17 1.29 -0.98
N GLN A 15 -10.34 2.61 -0.96
CA GLN A 15 -11.36 3.25 -0.15
C GLN A 15 -12.70 3.12 -0.85
N PHE A 16 -13.71 2.63 -0.13
CA PHE A 16 -15.05 2.47 -0.64
C PHE A 16 -15.75 3.82 -0.80
N ASP A 17 -16.14 4.14 -2.03
CA ASP A 17 -16.78 5.41 -2.38
C ASP A 17 -18.32 5.33 -2.47
N GLY A 18 -18.89 4.12 -2.38
CA GLY A 18 -20.33 3.89 -2.52
C GLY A 18 -20.81 3.76 -3.96
N SER A 19 -19.92 3.71 -4.94
CA SER A 19 -20.27 3.57 -6.35
C SER A 19 -20.78 2.17 -6.68
N ASP A 20 -21.68 2.10 -7.66
CA ASP A 20 -22.15 0.82 -8.20
C ASP A 20 -20.97 0.01 -8.81
N GLU A 21 -19.96 0.71 -9.34
CA GLU A 21 -18.73 0.10 -9.88
C GLU A 21 -17.93 -0.66 -8.80
N MET A 22 -17.77 -0.09 -7.61
CA MET A 22 -17.10 -0.77 -6.50
C MET A 22 -17.94 -1.92 -5.95
N VAL A 23 -19.26 -1.77 -5.88
CA VAL A 23 -20.17 -2.85 -5.46
C VAL A 23 -20.03 -4.07 -6.37
N ASP A 24 -20.02 -3.85 -7.70
CA ASP A 24 -19.86 -4.92 -8.68
C ASP A 24 -18.43 -5.51 -8.63
N LYS A 25 -17.40 -4.66 -8.59
CA LYS A 25 -15.98 -5.07 -8.55
C LYS A 25 -15.65 -5.97 -7.36
N TYR A 26 -16.23 -5.68 -6.19
CA TYR A 26 -15.98 -6.43 -4.96
C TYR A 26 -17.07 -7.46 -4.65
N GLU A 27 -18.04 -7.65 -5.54
CA GLU A 27 -19.17 -8.57 -5.40
C GLU A 27 -19.89 -8.38 -4.05
N LEU A 28 -20.13 -7.12 -3.66
CA LEU A 28 -20.73 -6.79 -2.37
C LEU A 28 -22.20 -7.22 -2.34
N ILE A 29 -22.65 -7.70 -1.18
CA ILE A 29 -24.02 -8.12 -0.97
C ILE A 29 -24.85 -6.89 -0.63
N ASP A 30 -25.83 -6.59 -1.48
CA ASP A 30 -26.86 -5.61 -1.19
C ASP A 30 -27.96 -6.25 -0.32
N ALA A 31 -28.13 -5.74 0.91
CA ALA A 31 -29.14 -6.21 1.85
C ALA A 31 -30.37 -5.28 1.96
N GLY A 32 -30.39 -4.17 1.21
CA GLY A 32 -31.46 -3.18 1.27
C GLY A 32 -32.59 -3.43 0.28
N THR A 33 -33.57 -2.52 0.30
CA THR A 33 -34.65 -2.52 -0.69
C THR A 33 -34.17 -1.80 -1.93
N MET A 34 -34.02 -2.51 -3.04
CA MET A 34 -33.68 -1.94 -4.35
C MET A 34 -34.68 -0.83 -4.71
N LEU A 35 -34.22 0.43 -4.76
CA LEU A 35 -34.99 1.57 -5.29
C LEU A 35 -34.48 1.88 -6.71
N GLY A 36 -35.06 1.21 -7.71
CA GLY A 36 -34.67 1.39 -9.11
C GLY A 36 -33.47 0.51 -9.51
N THR A 37 -32.49 1.08 -10.22
CA THR A 37 -31.30 0.38 -10.71
C THR A 37 -30.06 0.57 -9.85
N HIS A 38 -30.18 1.28 -8.72
CA HIS A 38 -29.07 1.58 -7.83
C HIS A 38 -29.02 0.61 -6.66
N HIS A 39 -27.81 0.25 -6.24
CA HIS A 39 -27.59 -0.54 -5.03
C HIS A 39 -28.04 0.26 -3.80
N SER A 40 -28.50 -0.45 -2.77
CA SER A 40 -28.93 0.17 -1.54
C SER A 40 -27.73 0.78 -0.77
N PRO A 41 -27.98 1.74 0.13
CA PRO A 41 -26.94 2.28 1.00
C PRO A 41 -26.42 1.26 2.04
N GLU A 42 -26.94 0.03 2.05
CA GLU A 42 -26.56 -1.00 3.00
C GLU A 42 -25.95 -2.22 2.29
N VAL A 43 -24.64 -2.13 2.07
CA VAL A 43 -23.83 -3.17 1.42
C VAL A 43 -22.91 -3.89 2.41
N TYR A 44 -22.61 -5.15 2.12
CA TYR A 44 -21.81 -6.04 2.95
C TYR A 44 -20.69 -6.70 2.16
N LEU A 45 -19.48 -6.72 2.73
CA LEU A 45 -18.39 -7.56 2.23
C LEU A 45 -18.51 -8.95 2.86
N THR A 46 -18.60 -9.98 2.02
CA THR A 46 -18.73 -11.38 2.44
C THR A 46 -17.66 -11.74 3.45
N GLY A 47 -18.07 -12.28 4.60
CA GLY A 47 -17.16 -12.69 5.69
C GLY A 47 -16.60 -11.56 6.56
N SER A 48 -16.80 -10.29 6.20
CA SER A 48 -16.30 -9.13 6.96
C SER A 48 -17.40 -8.35 7.67
N GLY A 49 -18.51 -8.07 6.99
CA GLY A 49 -19.65 -7.33 7.55
C GLY A 49 -20.02 -6.08 6.74
N LYS A 50 -20.74 -5.17 7.41
CA LYS A 50 -21.30 -3.96 6.79
C LYS A 50 -20.18 -3.00 6.37
N LEU A 51 -20.24 -2.52 5.14
CA LEU A 51 -19.31 -1.55 4.57
C LEU A 51 -19.94 -0.15 4.55
N CYS A 52 -19.22 0.85 5.04
CA CYS A 52 -19.63 2.25 4.98
C CYS A 52 -18.73 3.02 4.01
N VAL A 53 -19.29 4.05 3.36
CA VAL A 53 -18.49 4.95 2.51
C VAL A 53 -17.35 5.56 3.36
N GLY A 54 -16.13 5.48 2.84
CA GLY A 54 -14.90 5.87 3.52
C GLY A 54 -14.15 4.72 4.18
N ASP A 55 -14.76 3.56 4.40
CA ASP A 55 -14.05 2.36 4.85
C ASP A 55 -13.12 1.83 3.75
N TRP A 56 -12.12 1.04 4.13
CA TRP A 56 -11.13 0.48 3.23
C TRP A 56 -11.37 -1.01 3.03
N ILE A 57 -11.32 -1.45 1.77
CA ILE A 57 -11.29 -2.86 1.41
C ILE A 57 -9.83 -3.24 1.17
N ALA A 58 -9.24 -3.97 2.11
CA ALA A 58 -7.89 -4.51 1.98
C ALA A 58 -7.92 -5.87 1.29
N THR A 59 -6.94 -6.11 0.42
CA THR A 59 -6.70 -7.39 -0.28
C THR A 59 -5.25 -7.81 -0.03
N ASP A 60 -5.03 -9.03 0.44
CA ASP A 60 -3.67 -9.57 0.57
C ASP A 60 -3.17 -10.25 -0.73
N ILE A 61 -2.03 -10.93 -0.61
CA ILE A 61 -1.37 -11.62 -1.71
C ILE A 61 -2.12 -12.88 -2.18
N ASP A 62 -2.94 -13.48 -1.31
CA ASP A 62 -3.75 -14.66 -1.61
C ASP A 62 -5.13 -14.27 -2.19
N GLY A 63 -5.44 -12.97 -2.22
CA GLY A 63 -6.70 -12.43 -2.69
C GLY A 63 -7.80 -12.40 -1.63
N GLU A 64 -7.48 -12.73 -0.38
CA GLU A 64 -8.39 -12.59 0.75
C GLU A 64 -8.69 -11.11 0.98
N ARG A 65 -9.97 -10.80 1.23
CA ARG A 65 -10.46 -9.43 1.36
C ARG A 65 -11.05 -9.20 2.73
N TRP A 66 -10.72 -8.07 3.35
CA TRP A 66 -11.33 -7.66 4.61
C TRP A 66 -11.55 -6.17 4.72
N LEU A 67 -12.50 -5.81 5.58
CA LEU A 67 -12.88 -4.43 5.86
C LEU A 67 -12.00 -3.82 6.94
N ILE A 68 -11.61 -2.55 6.75
CA ILE A 68 -10.91 -1.74 7.75
C ILE A 68 -11.56 -0.35 7.81
N ALA A 69 -11.96 0.09 9.00
CA ALA A 69 -12.48 1.44 9.18
C ALA A 69 -11.38 2.50 8.91
N ASP A 70 -11.73 3.63 8.32
CA ASP A 70 -10.78 4.70 7.92
C ASP A 70 -9.81 5.11 9.04
N ALA A 71 -10.34 5.33 10.24
CA ALA A 71 -9.54 5.74 11.40
C ALA A 71 -8.50 4.68 11.81
N ILE A 72 -8.85 3.39 11.67
CA ILE A 72 -7.93 2.29 11.95
C ILE A 72 -6.91 2.20 10.82
N PHE A 73 -7.35 2.25 9.56
CA PHE A 73 -6.49 2.14 8.39
C PHE A 73 -5.35 3.16 8.43
N LYS A 74 -5.69 4.45 8.63
CA LYS A 74 -4.72 5.55 8.73
C LYS A 74 -3.78 5.45 9.93
N GLN A 75 -4.16 4.71 10.98
CA GLN A 75 -3.30 4.47 12.13
C GLN A 75 -2.35 3.29 11.91
N THR A 76 -2.75 2.29 11.10
CA THR A 76 -2.03 1.01 11.00
C THR A 76 -1.23 0.84 9.71
N TYR A 77 -1.57 1.57 8.64
CA TYR A 77 -0.94 1.43 7.33
C TYR A 77 -0.31 2.73 6.87
N ALA A 78 0.81 2.58 6.17
CA ALA A 78 1.48 3.64 5.42
C ALA A 78 1.65 3.14 3.99
N GLU A 79 1.53 4.07 3.03
CA GLU A 79 1.84 3.77 1.64
C GLU A 79 3.32 3.41 1.49
N LEU A 80 3.63 2.63 0.45
CA LEU A 80 5.02 2.39 0.08
C LEU A 80 5.63 3.68 -0.47
N PRO A 81 6.94 3.91 -0.26
CA PRO A 81 7.61 5.05 -0.85
C PRO A 81 7.53 4.96 -2.38
N VAL A 82 7.26 6.11 -3.01
CA VAL A 82 7.32 6.28 -4.45
C VAL A 82 8.73 6.79 -4.78
N ILE A 83 9.48 6.04 -5.58
CA ILE A 83 10.88 6.36 -5.89
C ILE A 83 11.12 6.56 -7.39
N PRO A 84 12.09 7.40 -7.78
CA PRO A 84 12.47 7.56 -9.17
C PRO A 84 12.92 6.26 -9.82
N LYS A 85 12.70 6.13 -11.12
CA LYS A 85 13.11 4.94 -11.90
C LYS A 85 14.60 4.64 -11.79
N GLU A 86 15.44 5.67 -11.74
CA GLU A 86 16.90 5.53 -11.61
C GLU A 86 17.28 4.94 -10.24
N VAL A 87 16.64 5.42 -9.17
CA VAL A 87 16.81 4.89 -7.81
C VAL A 87 16.35 3.45 -7.72
N ALA A 88 15.19 3.11 -8.31
CA ALA A 88 14.70 1.74 -8.37
C ALA A 88 15.68 0.81 -9.09
N GLY A 89 16.19 1.23 -10.26
CA GLY A 89 17.18 0.47 -11.01
C GLY A 89 18.48 0.26 -10.25
N TYR A 90 18.95 1.29 -9.53
CA TYR A 90 20.10 1.18 -8.64
C TYR A 90 19.83 0.20 -7.48
N LEU A 91 18.69 0.32 -6.80
CA LEU A 91 18.30 -0.53 -5.66
C LEU A 91 18.28 -2.01 -6.02
N GLU A 92 17.75 -2.39 -7.19
CA GLU A 92 17.73 -3.78 -7.66
C GLU A 92 19.13 -4.41 -7.78
N ILE A 93 20.13 -3.60 -8.15
CA ILE A 93 21.53 -4.03 -8.27
C ILE A 93 22.15 -4.12 -6.88
N VAL A 94 22.15 -3.02 -6.12
CA VAL A 94 22.92 -2.93 -4.88
C VAL A 94 22.35 -3.77 -3.75
N ARG A 95 21.06 -4.08 -3.76
CA ARG A 95 20.42 -4.93 -2.74
C ARG A 95 21.06 -6.32 -2.62
N GLN A 96 21.65 -6.83 -3.70
CA GLN A 96 22.26 -8.16 -3.72
C GLN A 96 23.73 -8.15 -3.32
N GLU A 97 24.39 -7.00 -3.46
CA GLU A 97 25.85 -6.87 -3.39
C GLU A 97 26.31 -6.10 -2.14
N GLU A 98 25.46 -5.20 -1.64
CA GLU A 98 25.84 -4.21 -0.62
C GLU A 98 24.89 -4.20 0.59
N THR A 99 25.36 -3.56 1.65
CA THR A 99 24.53 -3.30 2.84
C THR A 99 23.84 -1.94 2.73
N LEU A 100 22.66 -1.80 3.35
CA LEU A 100 21.96 -0.50 3.43
C LEU A 100 22.87 0.60 3.99
N PHE A 101 23.70 0.29 4.99
CA PHE A 101 24.66 1.25 5.54
C PHE A 101 25.70 1.70 4.50
N GLY A 102 26.29 0.77 3.75
CA GLY A 102 27.29 1.09 2.73
C GLY A 102 26.73 1.99 1.63
N VAL A 103 25.50 1.72 1.19
CA VAL A 103 24.82 2.53 0.16
C VAL A 103 24.52 3.94 0.66
N LEU A 104 24.06 4.09 1.91
CA LEU A 104 23.81 5.42 2.50
C LEU A 104 25.11 6.21 2.74
N ASP A 105 26.19 5.54 3.13
CA ASP A 105 27.51 6.17 3.32
C ASP A 105 28.09 6.66 1.97
N GLU A 106 28.00 5.84 0.91
CA GLU A 106 28.39 6.25 -0.43
C GLU A 106 27.56 7.43 -0.95
N ALA A 107 26.24 7.40 -0.74
CA ALA A 107 25.35 8.50 -1.12
C ALA A 107 25.71 9.81 -0.42
N LEU A 108 26.09 9.78 0.85
CA LEU A 108 26.52 10.96 1.61
C LEU A 108 27.82 11.58 1.06
N ALA A 109 28.73 10.74 0.55
CA ALA A 109 29.99 11.19 -0.06
C ALA A 109 29.85 11.57 -1.54
N GLY A 110 28.75 11.17 -2.18
CA GLY A 110 28.49 11.37 -3.59
C GLY A 110 28.05 12.79 -3.95
N VAL A 111 28.13 13.10 -5.25
CA VAL A 111 27.68 14.39 -5.82
C VAL A 111 26.85 14.21 -7.10
N SER A 112 26.44 12.97 -7.39
CA SER A 112 25.52 12.68 -8.49
C SER A 112 24.08 12.95 -8.06
N ASP A 113 23.19 13.18 -9.03
CA ASP A 113 21.75 13.36 -8.77
C ASP A 113 21.16 12.17 -8.00
N LEU A 114 21.62 10.95 -8.30
CA LEU A 114 21.23 9.73 -7.57
C LEU A 114 21.65 9.80 -6.11
N SER A 115 22.91 10.12 -5.82
CA SER A 115 23.42 10.20 -4.44
C SER A 115 22.76 11.33 -3.65
N LEU A 116 22.51 12.47 -4.29
CA LEU A 116 21.81 13.60 -3.67
C LEU A 116 20.37 13.23 -3.34
N TRP A 117 19.66 12.57 -4.26
CA TRP A 117 18.31 12.09 -3.99
C TRP A 117 18.28 11.10 -2.82
N ILE A 118 19.20 10.14 -2.77
CA ILE A 118 19.26 9.17 -1.66
C ILE A 118 19.54 9.88 -0.34
N ALA A 119 20.46 10.84 -0.31
CA ALA A 119 20.77 11.61 0.90
C ALA A 119 19.58 12.45 1.38
N GLU A 120 18.84 13.09 0.47
CA GLU A 120 17.67 13.91 0.79
C GLU A 120 16.44 13.07 1.16
N ASN A 121 16.35 11.82 0.67
CA ASN A 121 15.20 10.92 0.83
C ASN A 121 15.61 9.60 1.53
N GLN A 122 16.55 9.67 2.47
CA GLN A 122 17.16 8.49 3.10
C GLN A 122 16.14 7.56 3.79
N ASP A 123 15.09 8.13 4.38
CA ASP A 123 14.04 7.36 5.06
C ASP A 123 13.22 6.59 4.03
N ASP A 124 12.78 7.26 2.96
CA ASP A 124 12.06 6.60 1.85
C ASP A 124 12.91 5.55 1.15
N PHE A 125 14.21 5.81 0.97
CA PHE A 125 15.14 4.81 0.44
C PHE A 125 15.26 3.59 1.37
N ALA A 126 15.39 3.80 2.68
CA ALA A 126 15.45 2.70 3.66
C ALA A 126 14.14 1.91 3.72
N ARG A 127 12.99 2.58 3.59
CA ARG A 127 11.67 1.93 3.48
C ARG A 127 11.56 1.15 2.18
N ALA A 128 12.00 1.71 1.05
CA ALA A 128 12.03 1.02 -0.24
C ALA A 128 12.86 -0.26 -0.19
N TRP A 129 14.01 -0.19 0.48
CA TRP A 129 14.90 -1.32 0.69
C TRP A 129 14.27 -2.45 1.50
N LEU A 130 13.58 -2.10 2.61
CA LEU A 130 13.06 -3.08 3.56
C LEU A 130 11.67 -3.62 3.19
N ASP A 131 10.83 -2.75 2.64
CA ASP A 131 9.39 -2.96 2.55
C ASP A 131 8.89 -3.06 1.11
N GLY A 132 9.72 -2.65 0.15
CA GLY A 132 9.34 -2.46 -1.24
C GLY A 132 8.93 -1.02 -1.55
N TYR A 133 8.66 -0.75 -2.82
CA TYR A 133 8.45 0.61 -3.35
C TYR A 133 7.52 0.60 -4.55
N VAL A 134 7.04 1.79 -4.92
CA VAL A 134 6.38 2.09 -6.19
C VAL A 134 7.32 2.93 -7.04
N VAL A 135 7.33 2.74 -8.36
CA VAL A 135 8.16 3.54 -9.27
C VAL A 135 7.36 4.72 -9.81
N GLU A 136 7.91 5.93 -9.76
CA GLU A 136 7.29 7.12 -10.34
C GLU A 136 6.83 6.90 -11.79
N GLY A 137 5.61 7.36 -12.09
CA GLY A 137 5.01 7.25 -13.43
C GLY A 137 4.56 5.85 -13.82
N LYS A 138 4.71 4.85 -12.94
CA LYS A 138 4.10 3.54 -13.09
C LYS A 138 2.80 3.51 -12.29
N HIS A 139 1.66 3.55 -12.98
CA HIS A 139 0.36 3.28 -12.38
C HIS A 139 0.07 1.78 -12.55
N ASP A 140 -0.16 1.10 -11.43
CA ASP A 140 -0.68 -0.28 -11.39
C ASP A 140 -2.17 -0.32 -11.77
#